data_AF-A0A0T7H6U3-F1
#
_entry.id   AF-A0A0T7H6U3-F1
#
_cell.length_a   1.000
_cell.length_b   1.000
_cell.length_c   1.000
_cell.angle_alpha   90.00
_cell.angle_beta   90.00
_cell.angle_gamma   90.00
#
_symmetry.space_group_name_H-M   'P 1'
#
loop_
_entity.id
_entity.type
_entity.pdbx_description
1 polymer ?
#
loop_
_entity_poly.entity_id
_entity_poly.type
_entity_poly.pdbx_seq_one_letter_code
_entity_poly.pdbx_strand_id
1 'polypeptide(L)'
;QAETSVLFELISARYEHRSILITANQPFGEWNRVFPDPAMTLAAVDRLVHHATIFEMNVESYRRRTALEEKRQRGRPASFATIRTSAQFVAERQSEDDEELASDNRHDNFIPTAT
;
A
#
# COMPACT_ATOMS: atom_id res chain seq x y z
N GLN A 1 -18.85 -12.02 -10.06
CA GLN A 1 -20.29 -12.25 -9.82
C GLN A 1 -20.53 -13.51 -8.97
N ALA A 2 -19.85 -14.64 -9.26
CA ALA A 2 -19.99 -15.88 -8.48
C ALA A 2 -19.54 -15.78 -7.01
N GLU A 3 -18.52 -14.99 -6.69
CA GLU A 3 -18.01 -14.87 -5.31
C GLU A 3 -19.05 -14.25 -4.36
N THR A 4 -19.79 -13.26 -4.85
CA THR A 4 -20.80 -12.57 -4.05
C THR A 4 -22.05 -13.42 -3.80
N SER A 5 -22.43 -14.26 -4.76
CA SER A 5 -23.53 -15.22 -4.55
C SER A 5 -23.19 -16.23 -3.46
N VAL A 6 -21.91 -16.63 -3.32
CA VAL A 6 -21.48 -17.53 -2.24
C VAL A 6 -21.61 -16.86 -0.86
N LEU A 7 -21.31 -15.56 -0.75
CA LEU A 7 -21.51 -14.84 0.50
C LEU A 7 -23.00 -14.79 0.90
N PHE A 8 -23.89 -14.52 -0.06
CA PHE A 8 -25.33 -14.54 0.20
C PHE A 8 -25.82 -15.93 0.63
N GLU A 9 -25.35 -16.98 -0.04
CA GLU A 9 -25.67 -18.36 0.31
C GLU A 9 -25.18 -18.71 1.71
N LEU A 10 -23.96 -18.33 2.08
CA LEU A 10 -23.41 -18.52 3.42
C LEU A 10 -24.26 -17.83 4.49
N ILE A 11 -24.63 -16.56 4.25
CA ILE A 11 -25.50 -15.81 5.17
C ILE A 11 -26.84 -16.53 5.32
N SER A 12 -27.44 -16.93 4.20
CA SER A 12 -28.73 -17.61 4.17
C SER A 12 -28.70 -18.98 4.86
N ALA A 13 -27.64 -19.76 4.68
CA ALA A 13 -27.47 -21.07 5.30
C ALA A 13 -27.27 -21.01 6.83
N ARG A 14 -26.83 -19.86 7.34
CA ARG A 14 -26.53 -19.65 8.77
C ARG A 14 -27.61 -18.88 9.51
N TYR A 15 -28.42 -18.10 8.78
CA TYR A 15 -29.58 -17.40 9.30
C TYR A 15 -30.46 -18.35 10.14
N GLU A 16 -30.77 -17.96 11.37
CA GLU A 16 -31.55 -18.72 12.37
C GLU A 16 -30.99 -20.11 12.77
N HIS A 17 -29.90 -20.57 12.15
CA HIS A 17 -29.32 -21.87 12.44
C HIS A 17 -28.08 -21.79 13.33
N ARG A 18 -27.18 -20.83 13.07
CA ARG A 18 -25.92 -20.70 13.81
C ARG A 18 -25.33 -19.28 13.71
N SER A 19 -24.66 -18.82 14.77
CA SER A 19 -24.06 -17.48 14.83
C SER A 19 -22.94 -17.25 13.81
N ILE A 20 -22.81 -16.03 13.30
CA ILE A 20 -21.68 -15.57 12.46
C ILE A 20 -21.18 -14.24 13.02
N LEU A 21 -19.86 -14.03 12.99
CA LEU A 21 -19.23 -12.73 13.20
C LEU A 21 -18.73 -12.19 11.85
N ILE A 22 -19.13 -10.97 11.52
CA ILE A 22 -18.71 -10.29 10.29
C ILE A 22 -18.09 -8.95 10.66
N THR A 23 -16.95 -8.64 10.06
CA THR A 23 -16.32 -7.32 10.14
C THR A 23 -16.46 -6.63 8.80
N ALA A 24 -17.07 -5.44 8.77
CA ALA A 24 -17.18 -4.61 7.58
C ALA A 24 -16.60 -3.23 7.84
N ASN A 25 -15.89 -2.68 6.86
CA ASN A 25 -15.40 -1.30 6.89
C ASN A 25 -16.41 -0.31 6.30
N GLN A 26 -17.48 -0.80 5.68
CA GLN A 26 -18.54 0.00 5.06
C GLN A 26 -19.86 -0.20 5.82
N PRO A 27 -20.63 0.89 6.04
CA PRO A 27 -21.96 0.77 6.62
C PRO A 27 -22.90 0.02 5.67
N PHE A 28 -23.98 -0.57 6.20
CA PHE A 28 -24.92 -1.37 5.41
C PHE A 28 -25.52 -0.63 4.21
N GLY A 29 -25.66 0.70 4.28
CA GLY A 29 -26.14 1.52 3.15
C GLY A 29 -25.20 1.51 1.92
N GLU A 30 -23.93 1.20 2.10
CA GLU A 30 -22.94 1.12 1.02
C GLU A 30 -22.78 -0.30 0.45
N TRP A 31 -23.49 -1.30 0.99
CA TRP A 31 -23.36 -2.70 0.57
C TRP A 31 -23.88 -2.99 -0.84
N ASN A 32 -24.53 -2.01 -1.49
CA ASN A 32 -24.84 -2.05 -2.92
C ASN A 32 -23.59 -2.15 -3.81
N ARG A 33 -22.40 -1.88 -3.27
CA ARG A 33 -21.11 -2.11 -3.96
C ARG A 33 -20.58 -3.53 -3.76
N VAL A 34 -21.04 -4.21 -2.71
CA VAL A 34 -20.63 -5.58 -2.38
C VAL A 34 -21.49 -6.58 -3.14
N PHE A 35 -22.81 -6.34 -3.14
CA PHE A 35 -23.81 -7.16 -3.84
C PHE A 35 -24.20 -6.52 -5.19
N PRO A 36 -24.14 -7.26 -6.31
CA PRO A 36 -24.45 -6.71 -7.63
C PRO A 36 -25.92 -6.37 -7.83
N ASP A 37 -26.81 -7.01 -7.07
CA ASP A 37 -28.25 -6.81 -7.13
C ASP A 37 -28.75 -6.15 -5.83
N PRO A 38 -29.42 -4.99 -5.89
CA PRO A 38 -29.96 -4.30 -4.72
C PRO A 38 -30.94 -5.13 -3.89
N ALA A 39 -31.75 -5.99 -4.53
CA ALA A 39 -32.69 -6.84 -3.81
C ALA A 39 -31.95 -7.91 -3.00
N MET A 40 -30.91 -8.52 -3.58
CA MET A 40 -29.99 -9.40 -2.86
C MET A 40 -29.28 -8.69 -1.69
N THR A 41 -28.81 -7.45 -1.88
CA THR A 41 -28.21 -6.66 -0.78
C THR A 41 -29.17 -6.54 0.40
N LEU A 42 -30.40 -6.11 0.12
CA LEU A 42 -31.41 -5.88 1.14
C LEU A 42 -31.74 -7.18 1.87
N ALA A 43 -31.92 -8.26 1.11
CA ALA A 43 -32.19 -9.59 1.65
C ALA A 43 -31.04 -10.13 2.53
N ALA A 44 -29.78 -9.84 2.18
CA ALA A 44 -28.62 -10.25 2.98
C ALA A 44 -28.53 -9.44 4.28
N VAL A 45 -28.69 -8.11 4.18
CA VAL A 45 -28.65 -7.20 5.33
C VAL A 45 -29.76 -7.52 6.32
N ASP A 46 -30.99 -7.70 5.84
CA ASP A 46 -32.15 -8.07 6.66
C ASP A 46 -31.88 -9.31 7.52
N ARG A 47 -31.37 -10.38 6.90
CA ARG A 47 -30.99 -11.62 7.60
C ARG A 47 -29.89 -11.41 8.64
N LEU A 48 -28.91 -10.57 8.35
CA LEU A 48 -27.83 -10.29 9.29
C LEU A 48 -28.33 -9.48 10.49
N VAL A 49 -29.11 -8.44 10.26
CA VAL A 49 -29.51 -7.51 11.33
C VAL A 49 -30.63 -8.04 12.22
N HIS A 50 -31.43 -9.01 11.75
CA HIS A 50 -32.57 -9.53 12.50
C HIS A 50 -32.19 -10.06 13.90
N HIS A 51 -31.04 -10.73 14.04
CA HIS A 51 -30.55 -11.26 15.31
C HIS A 51 -29.09 -10.84 15.60
N ALA A 52 -28.68 -9.64 15.18
CA ALA A 52 -27.32 -9.14 15.39
C ALA A 52 -27.18 -8.26 16.63
N THR A 53 -25.96 -8.29 17.18
CA THR A 53 -25.42 -7.19 17.98
C THR A 53 -24.42 -6.43 17.11
N ILE A 54 -24.67 -5.14 16.87
CA ILE A 54 -23.83 -4.32 16.00
C ILE A 54 -22.81 -3.56 16.85
N PHE A 55 -21.53 -3.71 16.50
CA PHE A 55 -20.43 -2.97 17.12
C PHE A 55 -19.87 -1.95 16.13
N GLU A 56 -20.08 -0.66 16.42
CA GLU A 56 -19.51 0.42 15.63
C GLU A 56 -18.09 0.75 16.15
N MET A 57 -17.08 0.50 15.33
CA MET A 57 -15.67 0.69 15.69
C MET A 57 -15.16 2.05 15.23
N ASN A 58 -15.36 3.08 16.04
CA ASN A 58 -14.84 4.44 15.82
C ASN A 58 -13.50 4.69 16.53
N VAL A 59 -12.54 3.78 16.36
CA VAL A 59 -11.25 3.81 17.06
C VAL A 59 -10.12 4.13 16.09
N GLU A 60 -9.07 4.80 16.56
CA GLU A 60 -7.86 5.03 15.75
C GLU A 60 -7.27 3.71 15.24
N SER A 61 -6.92 3.67 13.95
CA SER A 61 -6.26 2.53 13.33
C SER A 61 -5.02 2.11 14.13
N TYR A 62 -5.05 0.86 14.62
CA TYR A 62 -3.93 0.26 15.33
C TYR A 62 -2.62 0.36 14.54
N ARG A 63 -2.69 0.08 13.23
CA ARG A 63 -1.53 0.16 12.31
C ARG A 63 -0.92 1.56 12.25
N ARG A 64 -1.78 2.60 12.25
CA ARG A 64 -1.31 4.00 12.24
C ARG A 64 -0.59 4.35 13.54
N ARG A 65 -1.16 3.94 14.67
CA ARG A 65 -0.57 4.18 15.99
C ARG A 65 0.82 3.58 16.12
N THR A 66 0.97 2.30 15.75
CA THR A 66 2.27 1.61 15.75
C THR A 66 3.28 2.31 14.81
N ALA A 67 2.85 2.69 13.60
CA ALA A 67 3.73 3.40 12.67
C ALA A 67 4.19 4.78 13.18
N LEU A 68 3.36 5.48 13.96
CA LEU A 68 3.72 6.75 14.60
C LEU A 68 4.70 6.54 15.76
N GLU A 69 4.51 5.49 16.56
CA GLU A 69 5.40 5.12 17.66
C GLU A 69 6.80 4.74 17.13
N GLU A 70 6.88 3.94 16.07
CA GLU A 70 8.15 3.58 15.42
C GLU A 70 8.88 4.79 14.84
N LYS A 71 8.16 5.73 14.21
CA LYS A 71 8.75 6.98 13.70
C LYS A 71 9.31 7.85 14.82
N ARG A 72 8.64 7.88 15.97
CA ARG A 72 9.15 8.60 17.17
C ARG A 72 10.43 7.95 17.69
N GLN A 73 10.56 6.63 17.62
CA GLN A 73 11.78 5.90 18.03
C GLN A 73 12.92 5.97 17.00
N ARG A 74 12.61 6.15 15.71
CA ARG A 74 13.60 6.33 14.63
C ARG A 74 14.18 7.75 14.51
N GLY A 75 13.88 8.63 15.47
CA GLY A 75 14.64 9.86 15.66
C GLY A 75 16.06 9.55 16.11
N ARG A 76 16.94 9.20 15.17
CA ARG A 76 18.40 9.18 15.42
C ARG A 76 18.78 10.56 15.95
N PRO A 77 19.44 10.67 17.12
CA PRO A 77 19.87 11.97 17.61
C PRO A 77 20.75 12.64 16.54
N ALA A 78 20.55 13.93 16.32
CA ALA A 78 21.32 14.74 15.38
C ALA A 78 22.76 14.99 15.88
N SER A 79 23.48 13.96 16.34
CA SER A 79 24.83 14.10 16.90
C SER A 79 25.94 13.99 15.86
N PHE A 80 25.62 13.68 14.60
CA PHE A 80 26.60 13.56 13.51
C PHE A 80 26.14 14.23 12.22
N ALA A 81 25.70 15.49 12.30
CA ALA A 81 25.69 16.32 11.10
C ALA A 81 27.15 16.45 10.62
N THR A 82 27.53 15.70 9.60
CA THR A 82 28.84 15.82 8.95
C THR A 82 28.97 17.25 8.43
N ILE A 83 29.86 18.03 9.04
CA ILE A 83 30.24 19.36 8.55
C ILE A 83 30.89 19.15 7.19
N ARG A 84 30.18 19.51 6.12
CA ARG A 84 30.75 19.58 4.79
C ARG A 84 31.56 20.87 4.70
N THR A 85 32.77 20.89 5.27
CA THR A 85 33.75 21.91 4.93
C THR A 85 34.24 21.61 3.52
N SER A 86 33.61 22.22 2.53
CA SER A 86 34.15 22.31 1.18
C SER A 86 35.35 23.26 1.20
N ALA A 87 36.52 22.75 1.57
CA ALA A 87 37.76 23.41 1.20
C ALA A 87 37.91 23.24 -0.32
N GLN A 88 37.70 24.33 -1.05
CA GLN A 88 38.07 24.44 -2.46
C GLN A 88 39.58 24.20 -2.57
N PHE A 89 39.97 23.00 -3.00
CA PHE A 89 41.32 22.79 -3.51
C PHE A 89 41.37 23.34 -4.93
N VAL A 90 41.89 24.54 -5.07
CA VAL A 90 42.42 25.07 -6.32
C VAL A 90 43.81 24.46 -6.48
N ALA A 91 43.99 23.57 -7.45
CA ALA A 91 45.31 23.16 -7.91
C ALA A 91 45.49 23.68 -9.34
N GLU A 92 46.42 24.63 -9.45
CA GLU A 92 46.80 25.33 -10.67
C GLU A 92 47.72 24.46 -11.56
N ARG A 93 47.81 24.88 -12.82
CA ARG A 93 48.23 24.18 -14.04
C ARG A 93 49.62 23.54 -14.01
N GLN A 94 49.78 22.45 -14.77
CA GLN A 94 50.99 22.21 -15.57
C GLN A 94 50.57 21.86 -17.01
N SER A 95 51.18 22.58 -17.95
CA SER A 95 51.04 22.51 -19.41
C SER A 95 52.11 21.60 -20.02
N GLU A 96 51.71 20.90 -21.10
CA GLU A 96 52.49 20.62 -22.33
C GLU A 96 53.68 19.62 -22.19
N ASP A 97 53.91 18.59 -23.00
CA ASP A 97 53.43 18.18 -24.33
C ASP A 97 53.66 16.66 -24.50
N ASP A 98 52.80 15.99 -25.29
CA ASP A 98 53.25 15.19 -26.44
C ASP A 98 52.01 14.69 -27.21
N GLU A 99 51.93 15.12 -28.46
CA GLU A 99 50.92 14.82 -29.48
C GLU A 99 50.95 13.37 -29.97
N GLU A 100 49.88 13.03 -30.71
CA GLU A 100 49.72 11.91 -31.66
C GLU A 100 49.42 10.52 -31.04
N LEU A 101 48.27 9.87 -31.28
CA LEU A 101 47.50 9.70 -32.52
C LEU A 101 46.01 9.47 -32.26
N ALA A 102 45.21 9.95 -33.22
CA ALA A 102 43.77 9.84 -33.32
C ALA A 102 43.25 8.42 -33.67
N SER A 103 41.92 8.31 -33.63
CA SER A 103 41.03 7.20 -34.01
C SER A 103 40.81 6.17 -32.88
N ASP A 104 39.59 5.81 -32.48
CA ASP A 104 38.39 5.62 -33.26
C ASP A 104 37.17 5.70 -32.31
N ASN A 105 36.25 6.63 -32.57
CA ASN A 105 34.95 6.69 -31.89
C ASN A 105 33.94 5.94 -32.76
N ARG A 106 33.70 4.66 -32.45
CA ARG A 106 32.60 3.89 -33.07
C ARG A 106 31.75 3.21 -32.01
N HIS A 107 30.50 3.64 -32.03
CA HIS A 107 29.29 3.04 -31.46
C HIS A 107 29.34 1.52 -31.37
N ASP A 108 28.86 0.99 -30.25
CA ASP A 108 27.99 -0.19 -30.31
C ASP A 108 26.91 -0.11 -29.23
N ASN A 109 25.70 0.09 -29.73
CA ASN A 109 24.44 0.10 -29.01
C ASN A 109 23.82 -1.28 -29.24
N PHE A 110 23.83 -2.17 -28.24
CA PHE A 110 23.14 -3.46 -28.35
C PHE A 110 22.21 -3.70 -27.16
N ILE A 111 20.91 -3.71 -27.46
CA ILE A 111 19.83 -4.24 -26.64
C ILE A 111 19.78 -5.76 -26.88
N PRO A 112 19.76 -6.61 -25.84
CA PRO A 112 19.36 -8.00 -26.01
C PRO A 112 17.86 -8.16 -25.78
N THR A 113 17.11 -8.41 -26.85
CA THR A 113 15.83 -9.12 -26.79
C THR A 113 16.11 -10.63 -26.75
N ALA A 114 15.55 -11.35 -25.79
CA ALA A 114 15.34 -12.80 -25.84
C ALA A 114 13.95 -13.07 -25.22
N THR A 115 12.98 -13.44 -26.06
CA THR A 115 12.36 -14.78 -26.15
C THR A 115 11.51 -15.14 -24.95
#